data_AF-A0A931G116-F1
#
_entry.id   AF-A0A931G116-F1
#
_cell.length_a   1.000
_cell.length_b   1.000
_cell.length_c   1.000
_cell.angle_alpha   90.00
_cell.angle_beta   90.00
_cell.angle_gamma   90.00
#
_symmetry.space_group_name_H-M   'P 1'
#
loop_
_entity.id
_entity.type
_entity.pdbx_description
1 polymer ?
#
loop_
_entity_poly.entity_id
_entity_poly.type
_entity_poly.pdbx_seq_one_letter_code
_entity_poly.pdbx_strand_id
1 'polypeptide(L)'
;MTGSRNWTDSTTNDIFYDGLDAAGYLRWLGDRSLGDQHLLPQFLHEFTHHWCFQSLVGSTLALAELRLTTLTAAYPDGRSIWARDLLGHRYLSHLMRPLGEGMAQLAEFDLRPMGDEFHPATPLGVASLCFSVTHDHIFRSTMMQFLRNSPAVLERKASLYLRPFEVNDGYLPGYMAVKNLAFSMIGRGDNVPLEMFLTYLRSYFWDDPAYTKILFSGELDGAKVAAAISQRFRERMFTLFTATDVPERIRSFWASWQPHDPMLCADELDVVPADYAEAYEQLGLFERHYLQLLRHDPEAVETATGLSATALADLLPDLAVTRRFAPIATTEVEVSGNGDVVMGIPLPPGRHRLRVFTPTTGSVLALTAEDAEGEVRLLRVWHLGPDAEVDEETLLHYPRCVTSLSEVMPRLRERFVAGGLPVVDSPALEDFTKGIYDDALDLYTIAAAARIPGHDRMTAARSMLRATGLREIFRNDVTAIRLVAAMSLIGDRLELIRPDLAGFTYGLISLAQSYFLPDEDHASLQHRLDRIVARDPDALVLKAIEDDLVIFV
;
A
#
# COMPACT_ATOMS: atom_id res chain seq x y z
N MET A 1 19.70 -15.65 9.96
CA MET A 1 19.11 -14.31 10.11
C MET A 1 18.09 -14.14 9.00
N THR A 2 16.82 -14.43 9.27
CA THR A 2 15.72 -14.06 8.38
C THR A 2 15.58 -12.55 8.51
N GLY A 3 16.18 -11.79 7.59
CA GLY A 3 16.05 -10.34 7.58
C GLY A 3 14.56 -10.00 7.57
N SER A 4 14.11 -9.28 8.58
CA SER A 4 12.72 -8.86 8.67
C SER A 4 12.43 -7.99 7.43
N ARG A 5 11.21 -8.03 6.92
CA ARG A 5 10.79 -7.11 5.85
C ARG A 5 9.95 -6.04 6.52
N ASN A 6 9.97 -4.84 5.94
CA ASN A 6 8.95 -3.85 6.26
C ASN A 6 7.60 -4.39 5.80
N TRP A 7 6.55 -4.13 6.59
CA TRP A 7 5.19 -4.51 6.23
C TRP A 7 4.18 -3.71 7.04
N THR A 8 2.98 -3.57 6.47
CA THR A 8 1.80 -3.08 7.18
C THR A 8 0.85 -4.24 7.45
N ASP A 9 0.42 -4.39 8.71
CA ASP A 9 -0.57 -5.41 9.07
C ASP A 9 -1.95 -5.01 8.56
N SER A 10 -2.53 -5.82 7.68
CA SER A 10 -3.84 -5.49 7.07
C SER A 10 -4.99 -5.37 8.08
N THR A 11 -4.88 -6.03 9.24
CA THR A 11 -5.92 -6.07 10.27
C THR A 11 -5.77 -4.95 11.28
N THR A 12 -4.60 -4.80 11.89
CA THR A 12 -4.36 -3.72 12.87
C THR A 12 -4.07 -2.38 12.19
N ASN A 13 -3.67 -2.42 10.92
CA ASN A 13 -3.20 -1.29 10.13
C ASN A 13 -1.91 -0.64 10.67
N ASP A 14 -1.18 -1.36 11.51
CA ASP A 14 0.07 -0.89 12.09
C ASP A 14 1.23 -1.14 11.12
N ILE A 15 2.17 -0.20 11.07
CA ILE A 15 3.34 -0.28 10.18
C ILE A 15 4.56 -0.75 10.97
N PHE A 16 5.21 -1.78 10.45
CA PHE A 16 6.44 -2.34 10.99
C PHE A 16 7.58 -2.06 10.02
N TYR A 17 8.50 -1.20 10.44
CA TYR A 17 9.72 -0.93 9.70
C TYR A 17 10.87 -1.80 10.24
N ASP A 18 11.38 -2.70 9.41
CA ASP A 18 12.66 -3.36 9.64
C ASP A 18 13.83 -2.45 9.26
N GLY A 19 14.87 -2.44 10.10
CA GLY A 19 16.07 -1.64 9.84
C GLY A 19 15.87 -0.12 9.91
N LEU A 20 14.69 0.37 10.30
CA LEU A 20 14.51 1.77 10.68
C LEU A 20 15.33 2.04 11.94
N ASP A 21 16.35 2.89 11.84
CA ASP A 21 16.98 3.50 13.02
C ASP A 21 15.97 4.49 13.63
N ALA A 22 14.97 3.97 14.35
CA ALA A 22 13.92 4.77 14.95
C ALA A 22 14.49 5.78 15.96
N ALA A 23 15.60 5.45 16.61
CA ALA A 23 16.34 6.39 17.45
C ALA A 23 16.99 7.50 16.61
N GLY A 24 17.57 7.16 15.46
CA GLY A 24 18.06 8.10 14.45
C GLY A 24 16.97 9.01 13.90
N TYR A 25 15.83 8.45 13.49
CA TYR A 25 14.67 9.21 13.04
C TYR A 25 14.11 10.13 14.14
N LEU A 26 14.09 9.67 15.40
CA LEU A 26 13.73 10.54 16.51
C LEU A 26 14.73 11.69 16.65
N ARG A 27 16.04 11.42 16.72
CA ARG A 27 17.06 12.49 16.76
C ARG A 27 16.88 13.47 15.60
N TRP A 28 16.61 12.93 14.41
CA TRP A 28 16.27 13.69 13.21
C TRP A 28 15.02 14.55 13.38
N LEU A 29 13.94 14.07 13.98
CA LEU A 29 12.76 14.91 14.27
C LEU A 29 13.10 16.08 15.20
N GLY A 30 14.10 15.89 16.06
CA GLY A 30 14.60 16.90 16.99
C GLY A 30 15.48 17.95 16.31
N ASP A 31 16.40 17.54 15.44
CA ASP A 31 17.41 18.41 14.82
C ASP A 31 17.16 18.79 13.34
N ARG A 32 16.26 18.07 12.69
CA ARG A 32 15.87 18.15 11.27
C ARG A 32 17.03 17.98 10.28
N SER A 33 18.05 17.19 10.63
CA SER A 33 19.26 17.00 9.84
C SER A 33 19.10 16.07 8.62
N LEU A 34 19.35 16.55 7.41
CA LEU A 34 19.06 15.78 6.19
C LEU A 34 20.08 14.65 5.90
N GLY A 35 20.76 14.10 6.90
CA GLY A 35 21.74 13.02 6.73
C GLY A 35 21.09 11.65 6.52
N ASP A 36 19.96 11.38 7.18
CA ASP A 36 19.34 10.04 7.26
C ASP A 36 18.19 9.85 6.27
N GLN A 37 18.53 10.01 5.01
CA GLN A 37 17.63 10.11 3.87
C GLN A 37 17.07 8.77 3.35
N HIS A 38 17.52 7.64 3.89
CA HIS A 38 17.18 6.31 3.34
C HIS A 38 15.74 5.83 3.63
N LEU A 39 15.00 6.54 4.48
CA LEU A 39 13.73 6.08 5.05
C LEU A 39 12.51 6.45 4.22
N LEU A 40 12.55 7.58 3.51
CA LEU A 40 11.39 8.08 2.77
C LEU A 40 10.77 7.06 1.79
N PRO A 41 11.54 6.33 0.97
CA PRO A 41 10.97 5.38 0.01
C PRO A 41 10.21 4.24 0.71
N GLN A 42 10.80 3.69 1.79
CA GLN A 42 10.16 2.68 2.62
C GLN A 42 8.92 3.23 3.33
N PHE A 43 9.00 4.45 3.87
CA PHE A 43 7.87 5.14 4.46
C PHE A 43 6.71 5.29 3.48
N LEU A 44 6.97 5.83 2.27
CA LEU A 44 5.95 5.98 1.24
C LEU A 44 5.30 4.65 0.88
N HIS A 45 6.10 3.59 0.80
CA HIS A 45 5.62 2.24 0.51
C HIS A 45 4.63 1.76 1.60
N GLU A 46 5.10 1.66 2.84
CA GLU A 46 4.28 1.11 3.93
C GLU A 46 3.11 2.01 4.32
N PHE A 47 3.30 3.33 4.26
CA PHE A 47 2.21 4.27 4.49
C PHE A 47 1.13 4.16 3.41
N THR A 48 1.50 3.86 2.16
CA THR A 48 0.49 3.63 1.11
C THR A 48 -0.35 2.39 1.41
N HIS A 49 0.25 1.32 1.94
CA HIS A 49 -0.51 0.18 2.47
C HIS A 49 -1.43 0.60 3.61
N HIS A 50 -0.91 1.35 4.59
CA HIS A 50 -1.71 1.85 5.71
C HIS A 50 -2.92 2.65 5.25
N TRP A 51 -2.70 3.54 4.29
CA TRP A 51 -3.71 4.39 3.69
C TRP A 51 -4.76 3.61 2.89
N CYS A 52 -4.34 2.55 2.18
CA CYS A 52 -5.26 1.62 1.51
C CYS A 52 -6.13 0.87 2.53
N PHE A 53 -5.52 0.37 3.61
CA PHE A 53 -6.24 -0.39 4.64
C PHE A 53 -7.15 0.49 5.50
N GLN A 54 -6.89 1.79 5.69
CA GLN A 54 -7.83 2.68 6.41
C GLN A 54 -9.23 2.79 5.75
N SER A 55 -9.39 2.32 4.52
CA SER A 55 -10.64 2.39 3.74
C SER A 55 -11.81 1.54 4.27
N LEU A 56 -12.97 1.68 3.62
CA LEU A 56 -14.15 0.84 3.86
C LEU A 56 -13.85 -0.66 3.62
N VAL A 57 -13.20 -1.00 2.51
CA VAL A 57 -12.84 -2.39 2.20
C VAL A 57 -11.80 -2.93 3.18
N GLY A 58 -10.81 -2.12 3.54
CA GLY A 58 -9.82 -2.53 4.53
C GLY A 58 -10.46 -2.83 5.89
N SER A 59 -11.38 -1.98 6.35
CA SER A 59 -12.13 -2.19 7.59
C SER A 59 -13.01 -3.45 7.53
N THR A 60 -13.64 -3.69 6.38
CA THR A 60 -14.42 -4.91 6.10
C THR A 60 -13.54 -6.16 6.20
N LEU A 61 -12.35 -6.16 5.61
CA LEU A 61 -11.39 -7.27 5.68
C LEU A 61 -10.90 -7.51 7.11
N ALA A 62 -10.54 -6.43 7.83
CA ALA A 62 -10.07 -6.54 9.22
C ALA A 62 -11.14 -7.16 10.14
N LEU A 63 -12.39 -6.74 9.99
CA LEU A 63 -13.50 -7.29 10.76
C LEU A 63 -13.82 -8.74 10.39
N ALA A 64 -13.75 -9.09 9.10
CA ALA A 64 -13.91 -10.47 8.64
C ALA A 64 -12.81 -11.38 9.24
N GLU A 65 -11.56 -10.92 9.25
CA GLU A 65 -10.44 -11.65 9.85
C GLU A 65 -10.60 -11.81 11.37
N LEU A 66 -10.98 -10.74 12.09
CA LEU A 66 -11.25 -10.83 13.53
C LEU A 66 -12.34 -11.87 13.81
N ARG A 67 -13.43 -11.86 13.04
CA ARG A 67 -14.51 -12.86 13.20
C ARG A 67 -14.01 -14.27 12.93
N LEU A 68 -13.29 -14.50 11.83
CA LEU A 68 -12.74 -15.81 11.47
C LEU A 68 -11.79 -16.34 12.53
N THR A 69 -10.87 -15.51 13.01
CA THR A 69 -9.86 -15.92 13.99
C THR A 69 -10.44 -16.18 15.37
N THR A 70 -11.54 -15.52 15.71
CA THR A 70 -12.18 -15.63 17.04
C THR A 70 -13.25 -16.72 17.10
N LEU A 71 -14.15 -16.78 16.11
CA LEU A 71 -15.40 -17.55 16.21
C LEU A 71 -15.33 -18.94 15.59
N THR A 72 -14.41 -19.18 14.66
CA THR A 72 -14.38 -20.45 13.88
C THR A 72 -14.24 -21.67 14.78
N ALA A 73 -13.33 -21.62 15.76
CA ALA A 73 -13.11 -22.74 16.68
C ALA A 73 -14.15 -22.80 17.82
N ALA A 74 -14.70 -21.65 18.22
CA ALA A 74 -15.72 -21.57 19.26
C ALA A 74 -17.08 -22.11 18.79
N TYR A 75 -17.38 -21.99 17.50
CA TYR A 75 -18.67 -22.34 16.91
C TYR A 75 -18.52 -23.29 15.70
N PRO A 76 -18.14 -24.56 15.90
CA PRO A 76 -17.90 -25.50 14.81
C PRO A 76 -19.14 -25.76 13.93
N ASP A 77 -20.34 -25.63 14.49
CA ASP A 77 -21.60 -25.79 13.76
C ASP A 77 -21.80 -24.70 12.69
N GLY A 78 -21.07 -23.58 12.78
CA GLY A 78 -21.04 -22.50 11.80
C GLY A 78 -20.12 -22.75 10.60
N ARG A 79 -19.56 -23.96 10.43
CA ARG A 79 -18.55 -24.29 9.41
C ARG A 79 -18.83 -23.74 8.01
N SER A 80 -20.07 -23.84 7.52
CA SER A 80 -20.43 -23.34 6.19
C SER A 80 -20.28 -21.82 6.07
N ILE A 81 -20.69 -21.09 7.11
CA ILE A 81 -20.56 -19.63 7.19
C ILE A 81 -19.08 -19.24 7.25
N TRP A 82 -18.28 -19.93 8.08
CA TRP A 82 -16.85 -19.65 8.22
C TRP A 82 -16.06 -19.97 6.95
N ALA A 83 -16.38 -21.08 6.27
CA ALA A 83 -15.77 -21.42 4.99
C ALA A 83 -16.09 -20.36 3.92
N ARG A 84 -17.34 -19.89 3.87
CA ARG A 84 -17.77 -18.82 2.97
C ARG A 84 -17.07 -17.50 3.28
N ASP A 85 -16.97 -17.10 4.55
CA ASP A 85 -16.27 -15.89 4.97
C ASP A 85 -14.77 -15.96 4.69
N LEU A 86 -14.14 -17.10 5.00
CA LEU A 86 -12.72 -17.33 4.73
C LEU A 86 -12.45 -17.22 3.23
N LEU A 87 -13.33 -17.79 2.41
CA LEU A 87 -13.18 -17.75 0.97
C LEU A 87 -13.33 -16.33 0.43
N GLY A 88 -14.38 -15.61 0.83
CA GLY A 88 -14.58 -14.21 0.44
C GLY A 88 -13.42 -13.32 0.87
N HIS A 89 -12.97 -13.45 2.12
CA HIS A 89 -11.83 -12.72 2.67
C HIS A 89 -10.55 -13.01 1.89
N ARG A 90 -10.20 -14.28 1.68
CA ARG A 90 -9.00 -14.65 0.91
C ARG A 90 -9.07 -14.17 -0.52
N TYR A 91 -10.20 -14.37 -1.21
CA TYR A 91 -10.36 -13.98 -2.60
C TYR A 91 -10.18 -12.46 -2.79
N LEU A 92 -10.85 -11.67 -1.97
CA LEU A 92 -10.72 -10.21 -2.00
C LEU A 92 -9.29 -9.78 -1.64
N SER A 93 -8.70 -10.30 -0.57
CA SER A 93 -7.32 -9.97 -0.19
C SER A 93 -6.31 -10.34 -1.28
N HIS A 94 -6.48 -11.47 -1.97
CA HIS A 94 -5.60 -11.88 -3.06
C HIS A 94 -5.72 -10.99 -4.29
N LEU A 95 -6.93 -10.52 -4.61
CA LEU A 95 -7.12 -9.54 -5.66
C LEU A 95 -6.56 -8.18 -5.25
N MET A 96 -6.85 -7.68 -4.04
CA MET A 96 -6.47 -6.34 -3.62
C MET A 96 -4.97 -6.21 -3.33
N ARG A 97 -4.28 -7.29 -2.94
CA ARG A 97 -2.86 -7.23 -2.56
C ARG A 97 -1.95 -6.74 -3.69
N PRO A 98 -1.93 -7.31 -4.91
CA PRO A 98 -1.09 -6.76 -5.97
C PRO A 98 -1.45 -5.30 -6.32
N LEU A 99 -2.73 -4.93 -6.24
CA LEU A 99 -3.12 -3.53 -6.44
C LEU A 99 -2.50 -2.62 -5.37
N GLY A 100 -2.61 -3.00 -4.08
CA GLY A 100 -1.98 -2.30 -2.96
C GLY A 100 -0.45 -2.20 -3.11
N GLU A 101 0.21 -3.31 -3.45
CA GLU A 101 1.66 -3.33 -3.74
C GLU A 101 2.02 -2.43 -4.91
N GLY A 102 1.23 -2.47 -6.00
CA GLY A 102 1.46 -1.62 -7.15
C GLY A 102 1.30 -0.14 -6.84
N MET A 103 0.31 0.20 -6.02
CA MET A 103 0.10 1.56 -5.51
C MET A 103 1.25 2.00 -4.61
N ALA A 104 1.70 1.15 -3.69
CA ALA A 104 2.83 1.41 -2.80
C ALA A 104 4.14 1.61 -3.59
N GLN A 105 4.37 0.80 -4.62
CA GLN A 105 5.54 0.93 -5.49
C GLN A 105 5.46 2.17 -6.38
N LEU A 106 4.27 2.53 -6.88
CA LEU A 106 4.08 3.80 -7.57
C LEU A 106 4.34 5.00 -6.63
N ALA A 107 3.89 4.93 -5.38
CA ALA A 107 4.16 5.95 -4.36
C ALA A 107 5.65 6.08 -4.04
N GLU A 108 6.31 4.94 -3.83
CA GLU A 108 7.74 4.82 -3.56
C GLU A 108 8.56 5.41 -4.71
N PHE A 109 8.31 4.97 -5.94
CA PHE A 109 9.17 5.25 -7.08
C PHE A 109 8.73 6.45 -7.92
N ASP A 110 7.45 6.61 -8.24
CA ASP A 110 7.03 7.48 -9.35
C ASP A 110 6.24 8.72 -8.93
N LEU A 111 5.61 8.71 -7.76
CA LEU A 111 4.76 9.79 -7.25
C LEU A 111 5.51 11.11 -7.17
N ARG A 112 4.88 12.27 -7.39
CA ARG A 112 5.54 13.58 -7.38
C ARG A 112 4.65 14.65 -6.75
N PRO A 113 5.21 15.67 -6.08
CA PRO A 113 4.42 16.76 -5.54
C PRO A 113 3.66 17.49 -6.64
N MET A 114 2.39 17.77 -6.39
CA MET A 114 1.53 18.55 -7.27
C MET A 114 1.62 20.04 -6.95
N GLY A 115 2.58 20.73 -7.59
CA GLY A 115 2.77 22.17 -7.38
C GLY A 115 3.02 22.52 -5.90
N ASP A 116 2.39 23.59 -5.44
CA ASP A 116 2.53 24.10 -4.07
C ASP A 116 1.48 23.53 -3.10
N GLU A 117 0.45 22.87 -3.63
CA GLU A 117 -0.66 22.35 -2.85
C GLU A 117 -0.21 21.14 -2.02
N PHE A 118 -0.54 21.19 -0.74
CA PHE A 118 -0.17 20.20 0.25
C PHE A 118 -1.45 19.50 0.72
N HIS A 119 -1.53 18.19 0.52
CA HIS A 119 -2.70 17.39 0.90
C HIS A 119 -2.32 16.42 2.01
N PRO A 120 -2.55 16.75 3.30
CA PRO A 120 -2.04 15.98 4.44
C PRO A 120 -2.53 14.52 4.48
N ALA A 121 -3.54 14.17 3.71
CA ALA A 121 -4.15 12.84 3.72
C ALA A 121 -3.70 11.92 2.57
N THR A 122 -2.69 12.32 1.80
CA THR A 122 -2.04 11.46 0.80
C THR A 122 -0.72 10.92 1.34
N PRO A 123 -0.18 9.81 0.78
CA PRO A 123 1.15 9.32 1.15
C PRO A 123 2.25 10.38 1.02
N LEU A 124 2.16 11.21 -0.01
CA LEU A 124 3.14 12.29 -0.23
C LEU A 124 2.95 13.46 0.72
N GLY A 125 1.71 13.80 1.07
CA GLY A 125 1.40 14.76 2.11
C GLY A 125 1.97 14.34 3.46
N VAL A 126 1.65 13.13 3.92
CA VAL A 126 2.20 12.64 5.20
C VAL A 126 3.71 12.51 5.15
N ALA A 127 4.29 12.06 4.05
CA ALA A 127 5.73 12.07 3.89
C ALA A 127 6.31 13.49 3.97
N SER A 128 5.64 14.49 3.39
CA SER A 128 6.06 15.88 3.50
C SER A 128 5.95 16.40 4.95
N LEU A 129 4.93 15.98 5.71
CA LEU A 129 4.80 16.26 7.15
C LEU A 129 5.89 15.59 7.98
N CYS A 130 6.24 14.37 7.63
CA CYS A 130 7.25 13.63 8.37
C CYS A 130 8.62 14.21 8.07
N PHE A 131 8.96 14.40 6.79
CA PHE A 131 10.34 14.60 6.31
C PHE A 131 10.69 16.03 5.86
N SER A 132 9.73 16.98 5.77
CA SER A 132 9.98 18.24 5.02
C SER A 132 9.44 19.56 5.61
N VAL A 133 8.82 19.52 6.79
CA VAL A 133 8.00 20.60 7.43
C VAL A 133 8.57 22.02 7.41
N THR A 134 9.89 22.21 7.42
CA THR A 134 10.49 23.54 7.61
C THR A 134 10.95 24.23 6.34
N HIS A 135 10.71 23.65 5.16
CA HIS A 135 11.33 24.11 3.92
C HIS A 135 10.32 24.50 2.85
N ASP A 136 10.73 25.43 1.98
CA ASP A 136 9.91 25.89 0.85
C ASP A 136 9.57 24.74 -0.13
N HIS A 137 8.57 24.96 -0.99
CA HIS A 137 8.11 23.96 -1.97
C HIS A 137 9.22 23.48 -2.92
N ILE A 138 10.17 24.34 -3.28
CA ILE A 138 11.28 24.01 -4.18
C ILE A 138 12.20 23.00 -3.50
N PHE A 139 12.52 23.27 -2.23
CA PHE A 139 13.33 22.39 -1.42
C PHE A 139 12.63 21.04 -1.21
N ARG A 140 11.33 21.02 -0.92
CA ARG A 140 10.55 19.78 -0.79
C ARG A 140 10.61 18.94 -2.07
N SER A 141 10.34 19.56 -3.22
CA SER A 141 10.38 18.88 -4.52
C SER A 141 11.79 18.36 -4.84
N THR A 142 12.82 19.17 -4.58
CA THR A 142 14.22 18.81 -4.82
C THR A 142 14.67 17.67 -3.91
N MET A 143 14.30 17.72 -2.63
CA MET A 143 14.57 16.67 -1.65
C MET A 143 13.93 15.35 -2.06
N MET A 144 12.62 15.35 -2.36
CA MET A 144 11.91 14.16 -2.81
C MET A 144 12.53 13.55 -4.08
N GLN A 145 12.97 14.39 -5.03
CA GLN A 145 13.68 13.93 -6.23
C GLN A 145 15.05 13.34 -5.88
N PHE A 146 15.85 14.02 -5.07
CA PHE A 146 17.17 13.54 -4.66
C PHE A 146 17.08 12.18 -3.95
N LEU A 147 16.12 12.03 -3.05
CA LEU A 147 15.86 10.81 -2.28
C LEU A 147 15.51 9.61 -3.17
N ARG A 148 14.64 9.83 -4.16
CA ARG A 148 14.23 8.78 -5.11
C ARG A 148 15.31 8.43 -6.13
N ASN A 149 16.21 9.36 -6.40
CA ASN A 149 17.38 9.14 -7.24
C ASN A 149 18.56 8.58 -6.46
N SER A 150 18.39 8.23 -5.18
CA SER A 150 19.45 7.57 -4.43
C SER A 150 19.77 6.19 -5.01
N PRO A 151 21.05 5.76 -4.98
CA PRO A 151 21.46 4.46 -5.49
C PRO A 151 20.68 3.28 -4.91
N ALA A 152 20.34 3.36 -3.62
CA ALA A 152 19.57 2.33 -2.93
C ALA A 152 18.15 2.19 -3.52
N VAL A 153 17.49 3.30 -3.86
CA VAL A 153 16.15 3.28 -4.46
C VAL A 153 16.21 2.77 -5.89
N LEU A 154 17.19 3.22 -6.67
CA LEU A 154 17.41 2.75 -8.04
C LEU A 154 17.64 1.24 -8.09
N GLU A 155 18.49 0.72 -7.20
CA GLU A 155 18.75 -0.72 -7.12
C GLU A 155 17.51 -1.49 -6.66
N ARG A 156 16.71 -0.96 -5.73
CA ARG A 156 15.42 -1.56 -5.33
C ARG A 156 14.43 -1.61 -6.50
N LYS A 157 14.30 -0.53 -7.27
CA LYS A 157 13.43 -0.47 -8.46
C LYS A 157 13.91 -1.41 -9.57
N ALA A 158 15.22 -1.47 -9.82
CA ALA A 158 15.79 -2.42 -10.77
C ALA A 158 15.56 -3.87 -10.32
N SER A 159 15.73 -4.14 -9.03
CA SER A 159 15.47 -5.45 -8.42
C SER A 159 14.01 -5.86 -8.55
N LEU A 160 13.06 -4.93 -8.52
CA LEU A 160 11.65 -5.18 -8.79
C LEU A 160 11.42 -5.71 -10.21
N TYR A 161 12.00 -5.07 -11.23
CA TYR A 161 11.89 -5.50 -12.62
C TYR A 161 12.55 -6.86 -12.90
N LEU A 162 13.52 -7.25 -12.09
CA LEU A 162 14.20 -8.54 -12.16
C LEU A 162 13.39 -9.68 -11.55
N ARG A 163 12.29 -9.40 -10.82
CA ARG A 163 11.48 -10.45 -10.20
C ARG A 163 10.65 -11.22 -11.24
N PRO A 164 10.37 -12.51 -11.00
CA PRO A 164 9.32 -13.22 -11.71
C PRO A 164 7.99 -12.49 -11.59
N PHE A 165 7.12 -12.63 -12.59
CA PHE A 165 5.77 -12.06 -12.55
C PHE A 165 4.86 -13.01 -11.75
N GLU A 166 5.03 -13.01 -10.42
CA GLU A 166 4.28 -13.85 -9.49
C GLU A 166 3.27 -13.00 -8.69
N VAL A 167 2.04 -13.51 -8.51
CA VAL A 167 1.06 -12.81 -7.66
C VAL A 167 1.26 -13.08 -6.18
N ASN A 168 2.00 -14.14 -5.84
CA ASN A 168 2.27 -14.53 -4.45
C ASN A 168 3.02 -13.46 -3.67
N ASP A 169 3.89 -12.71 -4.34
CA ASP A 169 4.58 -11.58 -3.77
C ASP A 169 3.93 -10.25 -4.20
N GLY A 170 3.16 -10.22 -5.30
CA GLY A 170 2.25 -9.12 -5.66
C GLY A 170 2.94 -7.87 -6.21
N TYR A 171 4.26 -7.78 -6.02
CA TYR A 171 5.12 -6.66 -6.38
C TYR A 171 5.09 -6.33 -7.88
N LEU A 172 5.84 -7.07 -8.71
CA LEU A 172 5.99 -6.72 -10.13
C LEU A 172 4.65 -6.69 -10.88
N PRO A 173 3.74 -7.68 -10.72
CA PRO A 173 2.44 -7.62 -11.36
C PRO A 173 1.60 -6.42 -10.97
N GLY A 174 1.59 -6.11 -9.67
CA GLY A 174 0.89 -4.95 -9.12
C GLY A 174 1.39 -3.65 -9.71
N TYR A 175 2.69 -3.44 -9.64
CA TYR A 175 3.32 -2.22 -10.13
C TYR A 175 3.11 -2.01 -11.63
N MET A 176 3.29 -3.07 -12.43
CA MET A 176 3.04 -2.98 -13.86
C MET A 176 1.57 -2.69 -14.17
N ALA A 177 0.62 -3.26 -13.42
CA ALA A 177 -0.79 -2.99 -13.63
C ALA A 177 -1.15 -1.53 -13.30
N VAL A 178 -0.79 -1.05 -12.11
CA VAL A 178 -1.05 0.34 -11.67
C VAL A 178 -0.39 1.35 -12.59
N LYS A 179 0.86 1.10 -12.98
CA LYS A 179 1.59 1.98 -13.91
C LYS A 179 0.98 1.99 -15.31
N ASN A 180 0.55 0.85 -15.83
CA ASN A 180 -0.15 0.80 -17.12
C ASN A 180 -1.52 1.49 -17.08
N LEU A 181 -2.25 1.39 -15.97
CA LEU A 181 -3.48 2.17 -15.75
C LEU A 181 -3.17 3.66 -15.82
N ALA A 182 -2.16 4.14 -15.08
CA ALA A 182 -1.72 5.55 -15.12
C ALA A 182 -1.39 6.00 -16.56
N PHE A 183 -0.55 5.24 -17.25
CA PHE A 183 -0.07 5.57 -18.60
C PHE A 183 -1.13 5.41 -19.69
N SER A 184 -2.14 4.57 -19.48
CA SER A 184 -3.27 4.46 -20.41
C SER A 184 -4.04 5.77 -20.50
N MET A 185 -4.02 6.59 -19.44
CA MET A 185 -4.64 7.93 -19.43
C MET A 185 -3.74 8.98 -20.05
N ILE A 186 -2.43 8.96 -19.75
CA ILE A 186 -1.45 9.88 -20.36
C ILE A 186 -1.47 9.74 -21.89
N GLY A 187 -1.53 8.50 -22.40
CA GLY A 187 -1.61 8.22 -23.83
C GLY A 187 -2.86 8.79 -24.53
N ARG A 188 -3.87 9.25 -23.79
CA ARG A 188 -5.07 9.92 -24.32
C ARG A 188 -4.93 11.44 -24.39
N GLY A 189 -3.77 12.00 -23.99
CA GLY A 189 -3.49 13.43 -24.00
C GLY A 189 -3.82 14.14 -22.68
N ASP A 190 -4.17 13.39 -21.63
CA ASP A 190 -4.54 13.92 -20.33
C ASP A 190 -3.38 13.86 -19.34
N ASN A 191 -2.86 15.02 -18.96
CA ASN A 191 -1.84 15.15 -17.93
C ASN A 191 -2.49 15.16 -16.53
N VAL A 192 -2.97 14.01 -16.08
CA VAL A 192 -3.43 13.81 -14.70
C VAL A 192 -2.20 13.56 -13.82
N PRO A 193 -1.92 14.39 -12.81
CA PRO A 193 -0.85 14.10 -11.86
C PRO A 193 -1.00 12.73 -11.18
N LEU A 194 0.12 12.05 -10.94
CA LEU A 194 0.11 10.70 -10.35
C LEU A 194 -0.48 10.66 -8.94
N GLU A 195 -0.37 11.73 -8.16
CA GLU A 195 -0.94 11.79 -6.80
C GLU A 195 -2.47 11.86 -6.82
N MET A 196 -3.03 12.67 -7.73
CA MET A 196 -4.46 12.67 -8.02
C MET A 196 -4.93 11.28 -8.48
N PHE A 197 -4.23 10.68 -9.44
CA PHE A 197 -4.56 9.33 -9.91
C PHE A 197 -4.51 8.30 -8.80
N LEU A 198 -3.47 8.32 -7.95
CA LEU A 198 -3.31 7.35 -6.88
C LEU A 198 -4.41 7.50 -5.81
N THR A 199 -4.80 8.72 -5.48
CA THR A 199 -5.93 9.02 -4.57
C THR A 199 -7.26 8.56 -5.13
N TYR A 200 -7.49 8.79 -6.42
CA TYR A 200 -8.64 8.25 -7.11
C TYR A 200 -8.64 6.72 -7.10
N LEU A 201 -7.53 6.10 -7.49
CA LEU A 201 -7.40 4.64 -7.56
C LEU A 201 -7.61 3.98 -6.20
N ARG A 202 -7.09 4.59 -5.13
CA ARG A 202 -7.35 4.18 -3.74
C ARG A 202 -8.84 4.13 -3.51
N SER A 203 -9.53 5.26 -3.66
CA SER A 203 -10.96 5.33 -3.34
C SER A 203 -11.82 4.47 -4.28
N TYR A 204 -11.40 4.33 -5.53
CA TYR A 204 -12.08 3.54 -6.56
C TYR A 204 -12.12 2.04 -6.26
N PHE A 205 -11.09 1.49 -5.60
CA PHE A 205 -11.06 0.07 -5.25
C PHE A 205 -11.27 -0.19 -3.76
N TRP A 206 -10.67 0.62 -2.91
CA TRP A 206 -10.63 0.40 -1.46
C TRP A 206 -11.83 1.01 -0.74
N ASP A 207 -12.52 1.99 -1.32
CA ASP A 207 -13.78 2.51 -0.76
C ASP A 207 -15.02 1.97 -1.50
N ASP A 208 -14.89 0.97 -2.37
CA ASP A 208 -16.03 0.44 -3.13
C ASP A 208 -17.01 -0.33 -2.22
N PRO A 209 -18.23 0.21 -1.95
CA PRO A 209 -19.19 -0.40 -1.06
C PRO A 209 -19.70 -1.76 -1.56
N ALA A 210 -19.57 -2.05 -2.86
CA ALA A 210 -19.99 -3.32 -3.43
C ALA A 210 -19.23 -4.50 -2.82
N TYR A 211 -17.93 -4.36 -2.52
CA TYR A 211 -17.17 -5.44 -1.90
C TYR A 211 -17.65 -5.74 -0.48
N THR A 212 -17.97 -4.72 0.32
CA THR A 212 -18.55 -4.90 1.66
C THR A 212 -19.90 -5.61 1.57
N LYS A 213 -20.77 -5.17 0.66
CA LYS A 213 -22.09 -5.78 0.42
C LYS A 213 -21.96 -7.25 -0.02
N ILE A 214 -21.03 -7.56 -0.92
CA ILE A 214 -20.77 -8.94 -1.35
C ILE A 214 -20.20 -9.76 -0.18
N LEU A 215 -19.21 -9.24 0.55
CA LEU A 215 -18.55 -9.94 1.64
C LEU A 215 -19.47 -10.16 2.83
N PHE A 216 -20.47 -9.32 3.09
CA PHE A 216 -21.44 -9.53 4.18
C PHE A 216 -22.84 -9.92 3.70
N SER A 217 -22.97 -10.32 2.43
CA SER A 217 -24.22 -10.85 1.88
C SER A 217 -24.69 -12.13 2.60
N GLY A 218 -26.01 -12.36 2.57
CA GLY A 218 -26.62 -13.61 3.05
C GLY A 218 -26.41 -14.83 2.15
N GLU A 219 -25.61 -14.73 1.08
CA GLU A 219 -25.26 -15.86 0.22
C GLU A 219 -24.30 -16.80 0.97
N LEU A 220 -24.71 -18.06 1.11
CA LEU A 220 -23.98 -19.10 1.84
C LEU A 220 -23.01 -19.87 0.93
N ASP A 221 -23.22 -19.83 -0.38
CA ASP A 221 -22.31 -20.42 -1.35
C ASP A 221 -21.07 -19.53 -1.54
N GLY A 222 -19.98 -19.88 -0.86
CA GLY A 222 -18.73 -19.15 -0.95
C GLY A 222 -18.17 -19.04 -2.38
N ALA A 223 -18.45 -19.99 -3.26
CA ALA A 223 -17.98 -19.91 -4.65
C ALA A 223 -18.69 -18.80 -5.42
N LYS A 224 -19.98 -18.57 -5.16
CA LYS A 224 -20.72 -17.42 -5.72
C LYS A 224 -20.24 -16.10 -5.15
N VAL A 225 -19.91 -16.04 -3.86
CA VAL A 225 -19.32 -14.86 -3.22
C VAL A 225 -17.98 -14.52 -3.89
N ALA A 226 -17.10 -15.50 -4.05
CA ALA A 226 -15.82 -15.34 -4.75
C ALA A 226 -16.01 -14.90 -6.22
N ALA A 227 -16.95 -15.52 -6.94
CA ALA A 227 -17.28 -15.15 -8.32
C ALA A 227 -17.78 -13.70 -8.42
N ALA A 228 -18.64 -13.26 -7.49
CA ALA A 228 -19.14 -11.89 -7.44
C ALA A 228 -18.01 -10.87 -7.13
N ILE A 229 -17.10 -11.19 -6.20
CA ILE A 229 -15.90 -10.38 -5.93
C ILE A 229 -15.03 -10.28 -7.21
N SER A 230 -14.77 -11.41 -7.86
CA SER A 230 -13.99 -11.46 -9.11
C SER A 230 -14.63 -10.62 -10.21
N GLN A 231 -15.94 -10.76 -10.39
CA GLN A 231 -16.69 -10.01 -11.39
C GLN A 231 -16.61 -8.51 -11.12
N ARG A 232 -16.89 -8.07 -9.89
CA ARG A 232 -16.80 -6.65 -9.53
C ARG A 232 -15.41 -6.10 -9.78
N PHE A 233 -14.36 -6.82 -9.38
CA PHE A 233 -12.98 -6.40 -9.62
C PHE A 233 -12.65 -6.26 -11.10
N ARG A 234 -13.09 -7.22 -11.93
CA ARG A 234 -12.93 -7.16 -13.40
C ARG A 234 -13.65 -5.97 -14.00
N GLU A 235 -14.88 -5.71 -13.60
CA GLU A 235 -15.67 -4.57 -14.07
C GLU A 235 -14.94 -3.25 -13.77
N ARG A 236 -14.44 -3.07 -12.54
CA ARG A 236 -13.65 -1.90 -12.13
C ARG A 236 -12.39 -1.74 -12.97
N MET A 237 -11.60 -2.81 -13.13
CA MET A 237 -10.40 -2.79 -13.97
C MET A 237 -10.71 -2.46 -15.43
N PHE A 238 -11.74 -3.09 -16.01
CA PHE A 238 -12.14 -2.87 -17.38
C PHE A 238 -12.56 -1.41 -17.61
N THR A 239 -13.37 -0.85 -16.72
CA THR A 239 -13.79 0.55 -16.77
C THR A 239 -12.60 1.49 -16.83
N LEU A 240 -11.57 1.31 -15.98
CA LEU A 240 -10.38 2.16 -16.03
C LEU A 240 -9.63 2.08 -17.38
N PHE A 241 -9.59 0.91 -18.00
CA PHE A 241 -8.93 0.72 -19.29
C PHE A 241 -9.74 1.21 -20.50
N THR A 242 -11.07 1.19 -20.44
CA THR A 242 -11.91 1.43 -21.62
C THR A 242 -12.71 2.72 -21.57
N ALA A 243 -13.07 3.21 -20.38
CA ALA A 243 -13.89 4.41 -20.25
C ALA A 243 -13.05 5.66 -20.58
N THR A 244 -13.55 6.51 -21.46
CA THR A 244 -12.83 7.68 -22.00
C THR A 244 -12.87 8.89 -21.07
N ASP A 245 -13.82 8.92 -20.14
CA ASP A 245 -14.10 10.00 -19.19
C ASP A 245 -13.32 9.88 -17.88
N VAL A 246 -12.54 8.81 -17.68
CA VAL A 246 -11.75 8.59 -16.45
C VAL A 246 -10.88 9.81 -16.06
N PRO A 247 -10.19 10.50 -16.98
CA PRO A 247 -9.41 11.69 -16.62
C PRO A 247 -10.25 12.86 -16.10
N GLU A 248 -11.44 13.08 -16.65
CA GLU A 248 -12.41 14.07 -16.17
C GLU A 248 -12.88 13.70 -14.75
N ARG A 249 -13.24 12.43 -14.54
CA ARG A 249 -13.67 11.90 -13.25
C ARG A 249 -12.62 12.06 -12.17
N ILE A 250 -11.33 11.79 -12.47
CA ILE A 250 -10.24 11.98 -11.50
C ILE A 250 -10.12 13.45 -11.09
N ARG A 251 -10.24 14.38 -12.04
CA ARG A 251 -10.16 15.83 -11.76
C ARG A 251 -11.35 16.31 -10.94
N SER A 252 -12.57 15.88 -11.27
CA SER A 252 -13.77 16.18 -10.49
C SER A 252 -13.65 15.61 -9.08
N PHE A 253 -13.23 14.34 -8.97
CA PHE A 253 -13.01 13.65 -7.71
C PHE A 253 -12.02 14.42 -6.85
N TRP A 254 -10.87 14.84 -7.39
CA TRP A 254 -9.86 15.55 -6.62
C TRP A 254 -10.38 16.87 -6.04
N ALA A 255 -11.23 17.58 -6.79
CA ALA A 255 -11.79 18.86 -6.35
C ALA A 255 -12.80 18.71 -5.19
N SER A 256 -13.50 17.57 -5.11
CA SER A 256 -14.47 17.27 -4.05
C SER A 256 -13.94 16.35 -2.96
N TRP A 257 -12.79 15.72 -3.17
CA TRP A 257 -12.30 14.64 -2.33
C TRP A 257 -12.04 15.09 -0.91
N GLN A 258 -12.66 14.37 0.02
CA GLN A 258 -12.41 14.47 1.45
C GLN A 258 -11.96 13.09 1.94
N PRO A 259 -10.84 13.00 2.68
CA PRO A 259 -10.27 11.72 3.11
C PRO A 259 -11.21 10.85 3.95
N HIS A 260 -12.13 11.49 4.68
CA HIS A 260 -13.06 10.84 5.60
C HIS A 260 -14.45 10.60 5.02
N ASP A 261 -14.72 11.10 3.81
CA ASP A 261 -16.05 11.08 3.25
C ASP A 261 -16.01 10.73 1.75
N PRO A 262 -15.67 9.46 1.42
CA PRO A 262 -15.65 9.01 0.02
C PRO A 262 -17.04 9.06 -0.63
N MET A 263 -18.12 9.14 0.16
CA MET A 263 -19.50 9.28 -0.33
C MET A 263 -19.71 10.61 -1.08
N LEU A 264 -18.97 11.67 -0.75
CA LEU A 264 -19.01 12.95 -1.47
C LEU A 264 -18.56 12.84 -2.93
N CYS A 265 -17.83 11.78 -3.28
CA CYS A 265 -17.32 11.53 -4.62
C CYS A 265 -17.93 10.26 -5.25
N ALA A 266 -19.10 9.83 -4.78
CA ALA A 266 -19.71 8.57 -5.22
C ALA A 266 -19.89 8.52 -6.75
N ASP A 267 -20.36 9.61 -7.36
CA ASP A 267 -20.57 9.71 -8.80
C ASP A 267 -19.25 9.53 -9.57
N GLU A 268 -18.18 10.22 -9.17
CA GLU A 268 -16.87 10.07 -9.79
C GLU A 268 -16.26 8.69 -9.58
N LEU A 269 -16.69 7.98 -8.54
CA LEU A 269 -16.31 6.61 -8.24
C LEU A 269 -17.26 5.58 -8.87
N ASP A 270 -18.24 5.98 -9.68
CA ASP A 270 -19.22 5.07 -10.34
C ASP A 270 -19.90 4.14 -9.33
N VAL A 271 -20.40 4.76 -8.26
CA VAL A 271 -21.18 4.15 -7.19
C VAL A 271 -22.28 5.13 -6.78
N VAL A 272 -23.38 4.64 -6.20
CA VAL A 272 -24.47 5.51 -5.72
C VAL A 272 -24.26 5.78 -4.23
N PRO A 273 -24.48 7.01 -3.71
CA PRO A 273 -24.36 7.29 -2.27
C PRO A 273 -25.13 6.33 -1.36
N ALA A 274 -26.28 5.82 -1.81
CA ALA A 274 -27.07 4.82 -1.10
C ALA A 274 -26.30 3.50 -0.87
N ASP A 275 -25.39 3.11 -1.77
CA ASP A 275 -24.58 1.90 -1.60
C ASP A 275 -23.60 2.04 -0.43
N TYR A 276 -23.04 3.24 -0.20
CA TYR A 276 -22.21 3.50 0.98
C TYR A 276 -23.01 3.35 2.27
N ALA A 277 -24.20 3.98 2.33
CA ALA A 277 -25.07 3.88 3.50
C ALA A 277 -25.44 2.41 3.82
N GLU A 278 -25.78 1.63 2.79
CA GLU A 278 -26.06 0.20 2.94
C GLU A 278 -24.81 -0.58 3.39
N ALA A 279 -23.64 -0.30 2.83
CA ALA A 279 -22.40 -0.96 3.24
C ALA A 279 -22.03 -0.68 4.70
N TYR A 280 -22.19 0.56 5.19
CA TYR A 280 -21.99 0.90 6.60
C TYR A 280 -23.05 0.23 7.50
N GLU A 281 -24.30 0.12 7.05
CA GLU A 281 -25.33 -0.62 7.77
C GLU A 281 -24.97 -2.11 7.90
N GLN A 282 -24.51 -2.74 6.82
CA GLN A 282 -24.05 -4.14 6.82
C GLN A 282 -22.84 -4.34 7.73
N LEU A 283 -21.87 -3.42 7.73
CA LEU A 283 -20.73 -3.44 8.65
C LEU A 283 -21.21 -3.42 10.11
N GLY A 284 -22.11 -2.49 10.46
CA GLY A 284 -22.68 -2.41 11.81
C GLY A 284 -23.53 -3.63 12.19
N LEU A 285 -24.24 -4.26 11.25
CA LEU A 285 -24.94 -5.54 11.48
C LEU A 285 -23.95 -6.67 11.78
N PHE A 286 -22.85 -6.72 11.05
CA PHE A 286 -21.80 -7.72 11.24
C PHE A 286 -21.12 -7.58 12.61
N GLU A 287 -20.79 -6.34 13.02
CA GLU A 287 -20.25 -6.05 14.36
C GLU A 287 -21.20 -6.48 15.47
N ARG A 288 -22.50 -6.14 15.34
CA ARG A 288 -23.52 -6.56 16.31
C ARG A 288 -23.64 -8.08 16.39
N HIS A 289 -23.59 -8.77 15.26
CA HIS A 289 -23.62 -10.24 15.23
C HIS A 289 -22.38 -10.85 15.90
N TYR A 290 -21.19 -10.31 15.64
CA TYR A 290 -19.96 -10.71 16.33
C TYR A 290 -20.10 -10.57 17.85
N LEU A 291 -20.53 -9.39 18.33
CA LEU A 291 -20.76 -9.14 19.76
C LEU A 291 -21.83 -10.05 20.37
N GLN A 292 -22.89 -10.37 19.62
CA GLN A 292 -23.91 -11.32 20.07
C GLN A 292 -23.33 -12.73 20.25
N LEU A 293 -22.50 -13.20 19.32
CA LEU A 293 -21.83 -14.50 19.45
C LEU A 293 -20.83 -14.52 20.60
N LEU A 294 -20.09 -13.43 20.85
CA LEU A 294 -19.23 -13.36 22.05
C LEU A 294 -20.02 -13.52 23.36
N ARG A 295 -21.25 -12.98 23.41
CA ARG A 295 -22.12 -13.03 24.59
C ARG A 295 -22.94 -14.31 24.71
N HIS A 296 -23.14 -15.01 23.59
CA HIS A 296 -23.98 -16.21 23.57
C HIS A 296 -23.34 -17.37 24.33
N ASP A 297 -22.06 -17.63 24.08
CA ASP A 297 -21.26 -18.65 24.76
C ASP A 297 -19.85 -18.13 25.07
N PRO A 298 -19.69 -17.31 26.12
CA PRO A 298 -18.40 -16.71 26.47
C PRO A 298 -17.38 -17.76 26.90
N GLU A 299 -17.80 -18.90 27.45
CA GLU A 299 -16.91 -19.98 27.89
C GLU A 299 -16.30 -20.72 26.69
N ALA A 300 -17.11 -21.03 25.66
CA ALA A 300 -16.59 -21.61 24.42
C ALA A 300 -15.59 -20.68 23.73
N VAL A 301 -15.89 -19.38 23.67
CA VAL A 301 -15.00 -18.37 23.11
C VAL A 301 -13.69 -18.28 23.89
N GLU A 302 -13.74 -18.22 25.22
CA GLU A 302 -12.53 -18.16 26.06
C GLU A 302 -11.70 -19.44 25.95
N THR A 303 -12.35 -20.59 25.88
CA THR A 303 -11.67 -21.88 25.65
C THR A 303 -10.94 -21.88 24.30
N ALA A 304 -11.61 -21.44 23.23
CA ALA A 304 -11.08 -21.43 21.88
C ALA A 304 -9.93 -20.42 21.71
N THR A 305 -10.04 -19.23 22.30
CA THR A 305 -9.13 -18.09 22.05
C THR A 305 -8.11 -17.86 23.17
N GLY A 306 -8.39 -18.35 24.39
CA GLY A 306 -7.64 -18.02 25.60
C GLY A 306 -7.81 -16.56 26.05
N LEU A 307 -8.88 -15.90 25.61
CA LEU A 307 -9.20 -14.50 25.92
C LEU A 307 -10.67 -14.40 26.34
N SER A 308 -10.97 -13.54 27.31
CA SER A 308 -12.35 -13.33 27.73
C SER A 308 -13.18 -12.68 26.62
N ALA A 309 -14.49 -12.94 26.62
CA ALA A 309 -15.41 -12.31 25.68
C ALA A 309 -15.38 -10.77 25.74
N THR A 310 -15.12 -10.20 26.91
CA THR A 310 -14.94 -8.74 27.09
C THR A 310 -13.69 -8.25 26.37
N ALA A 311 -12.53 -8.89 26.58
CA ALA A 311 -11.29 -8.50 25.92
C ALA A 311 -11.42 -8.55 24.38
N LEU A 312 -12.14 -9.55 23.86
CA LEU A 312 -12.42 -9.68 22.42
C LEU A 312 -13.42 -8.64 21.89
N ALA A 313 -14.34 -8.17 22.73
CA ALA A 313 -15.27 -7.10 22.38
C ALA A 313 -14.55 -5.75 22.31
N ASP A 314 -13.57 -5.52 23.20
CA ASP A 314 -12.76 -4.30 23.25
C ASP A 314 -11.83 -4.16 22.03
N LEU A 315 -11.53 -5.26 21.32
CA LEU A 315 -10.76 -5.20 20.07
C LEU A 315 -11.47 -4.43 18.95
N LEU A 316 -12.80 -4.37 18.93
CA LEU A 316 -13.53 -3.65 17.87
C LEU A 316 -13.26 -2.14 17.88
N PRO A 317 -13.49 -1.41 19.00
CA PRO A 317 -13.12 -0.01 19.07
C PRO A 317 -11.60 0.18 18.93
N ASP A 318 -10.76 -0.72 19.45
CA ASP A 318 -9.30 -0.65 19.26
C ASP A 318 -8.92 -0.70 17.77
N LEU A 319 -9.55 -1.57 16.98
CA LEU A 319 -9.33 -1.65 15.53
C LEU A 319 -9.76 -0.36 14.84
N ALA A 320 -10.90 0.20 15.20
CA ALA A 320 -11.35 1.47 14.63
C ALA A 320 -10.38 2.62 14.96
N VAL A 321 -9.83 2.65 16.18
CA VAL A 321 -8.87 3.67 16.62
C VAL A 321 -7.53 3.52 15.91
N THR A 322 -6.92 2.34 15.96
CA THR A 322 -5.59 2.10 15.37
C THR A 322 -5.53 2.41 13.88
N ARG A 323 -6.62 2.14 13.14
CA ARG A 323 -6.71 2.46 11.72
C ARG A 323 -6.74 3.96 11.39
N ARG A 324 -6.99 4.83 12.37
CA ARG A 324 -7.01 6.30 12.19
C ARG A 324 -5.64 6.94 12.34
N PHE A 325 -4.63 6.18 12.75
CA PHE A 325 -3.28 6.70 12.99
C PHE A 325 -2.24 5.81 12.33
N ALA A 326 -1.26 6.44 11.68
CA ALA A 326 -0.11 5.75 11.14
C ALA A 326 1.07 5.87 12.12
N PRO A 327 1.67 4.77 12.58
CA PRO A 327 2.95 4.84 13.28
C PRO A 327 4.05 5.24 12.27
N ILE A 328 4.88 6.20 12.68
CA ILE A 328 6.01 6.68 11.89
C ILE A 328 7.30 6.04 12.39
N ALA A 329 7.47 5.95 13.70
CA ALA A 329 8.63 5.32 14.31
C ALA A 329 8.32 4.82 15.72
N THR A 330 8.90 3.68 16.07
CA THR A 330 8.84 3.12 17.41
C THR A 330 10.25 2.71 17.83
N THR A 331 10.69 3.14 19.01
CA THR A 331 11.97 2.70 19.59
C THR A 331 11.82 2.49 21.08
N GLU A 332 12.67 1.64 21.64
CA GLU A 332 12.83 1.54 23.08
C GLU A 332 14.05 2.35 23.52
N VAL A 333 13.93 3.03 24.66
CA VAL A 333 15.00 3.81 25.28
C VAL A 333 15.12 3.42 26.74
N GLU A 334 16.35 3.30 27.22
CA GLU A 334 16.64 3.10 28.63
C GLU A 334 17.14 4.42 29.23
N VAL A 335 16.47 4.87 30.28
CA VAL A 335 16.75 6.13 30.99
C VAL A 335 17.44 5.77 32.29
N SER A 336 18.72 6.13 32.41
CA SER A 336 19.62 5.62 33.45
C SER A 336 19.58 6.44 34.75
N GLY A 337 19.27 7.74 34.66
CA GLY A 337 19.28 8.66 35.79
C GLY A 337 18.15 9.68 35.79
N ASN A 338 17.87 10.23 36.97
CA ASN A 338 16.94 11.36 37.11
C ASN A 338 17.53 12.58 36.39
N GLY A 339 16.85 13.02 35.32
CA GLY A 339 17.27 14.17 34.52
C GLY A 339 17.88 13.82 33.17
N ASP A 340 17.96 12.54 32.81
CA ASP A 340 18.23 12.13 31.43
C ASP A 340 17.11 12.65 30.52
N VAL A 341 17.52 13.31 29.44
CA VAL A 341 16.62 14.01 28.53
C VAL A 341 16.59 13.26 27.21
N VAL A 342 15.43 12.73 26.84
CA VAL A 342 15.22 12.15 25.52
C VAL A 342 14.51 13.19 24.66
N MET A 343 15.11 13.60 23.54
CA MET A 343 14.49 14.56 22.62
C MET A 343 14.17 15.94 23.23
N GLY A 344 14.94 16.37 24.24
CA GLY A 344 14.65 17.60 24.99
C GLY A 344 13.59 17.43 26.09
N ILE A 345 13.10 16.21 26.34
CA ILE A 345 12.03 15.91 27.29
C ILE A 345 12.56 15.01 28.41
N PRO A 346 12.43 15.41 29.69
CA PRO A 346 12.86 14.57 30.82
C PRO A 346 11.92 13.38 31.00
N LEU A 347 12.48 12.18 31.11
CA LEU A 347 11.75 10.95 31.42
C LEU A 347 12.20 10.39 32.78
N PRO A 348 11.33 9.70 33.53
CA PRO A 348 11.74 9.01 34.75
C PRO A 348 12.68 7.83 34.42
N PRO A 349 13.56 7.41 35.34
CA PRO A 349 14.42 6.24 35.14
C PRO A 349 13.62 4.98 34.81
N GLY A 350 14.09 4.19 33.86
CA GLY A 350 13.42 2.98 33.40
C GLY A 350 13.48 2.77 31.89
N ARG A 351 12.88 1.68 31.42
CA ARG A 351 12.73 1.39 30.00
C ARG A 351 11.42 2.00 29.52
N HIS A 352 11.50 2.78 28.46
CA HIS A 352 10.34 3.42 27.81
C HIS A 352 10.26 2.99 26.36
N ARG A 353 9.05 2.77 25.87
CA ARG A 353 8.77 2.64 24.45
C ARG A 353 8.27 3.99 23.92
N LEU A 354 9.06 4.61 23.06
CA LEU A 354 8.70 5.84 22.38
C LEU A 354 8.00 5.52 21.07
N ARG A 355 6.87 6.19 20.81
CA ARG A 355 6.13 6.08 19.55
C ARG A 355 5.91 7.46 18.97
N VAL A 356 6.21 7.60 17.69
CA VAL A 356 5.82 8.74 16.86
C VAL A 356 4.75 8.27 15.91
N PHE A 357 3.63 8.99 15.87
CA PHE A 357 2.52 8.67 14.98
C PHE A 357 1.82 9.94 14.51
N THR A 358 1.01 9.79 13.46
CA THR A 358 0.20 10.88 12.89
C THR A 358 -1.22 10.39 12.63
N PRO A 359 -2.26 11.18 12.89
CA PRO A 359 -3.58 10.88 12.36
C PRO A 359 -3.50 10.86 10.83
N THR A 360 -4.07 9.85 10.17
CA THR A 360 -3.87 9.64 8.72
C THR A 360 -4.37 10.78 7.84
N THR A 361 -5.22 11.64 8.41
CA THR A 361 -5.83 12.80 7.74
C THR A 361 -5.51 14.12 8.44
N GLY A 362 -4.75 14.06 9.52
CA GLY A 362 -4.40 15.21 10.33
C GLY A 362 -3.07 15.81 9.92
N SER A 363 -2.90 17.10 10.20
CA SER A 363 -1.58 17.76 10.09
C SER A 363 -0.87 17.77 11.44
N VAL A 364 -0.91 16.66 12.17
CA VAL A 364 -0.37 16.55 13.53
C VAL A 364 0.59 15.38 13.64
N LEU A 365 1.75 15.60 14.27
CA LEU A 365 2.65 14.53 14.69
C LEU A 365 2.61 14.47 16.23
N ALA A 366 2.48 13.29 16.80
CA ALA A 366 2.49 13.07 18.24
C ALA A 366 3.66 12.17 18.63
N LEU A 367 4.28 12.47 19.77
CA LEU A 367 5.30 11.63 20.41
C LEU A 367 4.78 11.22 21.79
N THR A 368 4.69 9.92 22.02
CA THR A 368 4.30 9.34 23.31
C THR A 368 5.41 8.46 23.88
N ALA A 369 5.41 8.30 25.20
CA ALA A 369 6.18 7.29 25.91
C ALA A 369 5.24 6.34 26.65
N GLU A 370 5.48 5.05 26.54
CA GLU A 370 4.87 3.99 27.33
C GLU A 370 5.95 3.41 28.25
N ASP A 371 5.71 3.40 29.57
CA ASP A 371 6.63 2.80 30.53
C ASP A 371 6.44 1.27 30.65
N ALA A 372 7.21 0.62 31.53
CA ALA A 372 7.17 -0.82 31.71
C ALA A 372 5.83 -1.31 32.29
N GLU A 373 5.09 -0.42 32.96
CA GLU A 373 3.77 -0.66 33.51
C GLU A 373 2.64 -0.44 32.48
N GLY A 374 2.98 0.03 31.27
CA GLY A 374 2.02 0.32 30.20
C GLY A 374 1.36 1.70 30.31
N GLU A 375 1.84 2.58 31.21
CA GLU A 375 1.32 3.93 31.31
C GLU A 375 1.83 4.80 30.16
N VAL A 376 0.89 5.30 29.37
CA VAL A 376 1.16 6.13 28.19
C VAL A 376 1.11 7.60 28.56
N ARG A 377 2.14 8.35 28.18
CA ARG A 377 2.25 9.80 28.36
C ARG A 377 2.48 10.49 27.03
N LEU A 378 1.77 11.60 26.80
CA LEU A 378 1.99 12.46 25.65
C LEU A 378 3.17 13.39 25.97
N LEU A 379 4.24 13.24 25.20
CA LEU A 379 5.46 14.01 25.41
C LEU A 379 5.44 15.30 24.59
N ARG A 380 5.00 15.21 23.33
CA ARG A 380 5.01 16.35 22.40
C ARG A 380 3.99 16.19 21.30
N VAL A 381 3.43 17.31 20.88
CA VAL A 381 2.58 17.44 19.70
C VAL A 381 3.16 18.50 18.79
N TRP A 382 3.31 18.19 17.51
CA TRP A 382 3.66 19.15 16.48
C TRP A 382 2.42 19.40 15.61
N HIS A 383 1.86 20.61 15.67
CA HIS A 383 0.82 21.06 14.75
C HIS A 383 1.48 21.65 13.51
N LEU A 384 1.25 21.02 12.36
CA LEU A 384 1.93 21.29 11.11
C LEU A 384 1.00 21.93 10.06
N GLY A 385 -0.27 22.11 10.40
CA GLY A 385 -1.30 22.71 9.54
C GLY A 385 -2.45 23.31 10.38
N PRO A 386 -3.42 23.96 9.71
CA PRO A 386 -4.53 24.66 10.37
C PRO A 386 -5.54 23.72 11.04
N ASP A 387 -5.55 22.43 10.68
CA ASP A 387 -6.47 21.43 11.24
C ASP A 387 -5.97 20.93 12.60
N ALA A 388 -6.40 21.61 13.67
CA ALA A 388 -6.05 21.27 15.05
C ALA A 388 -7.29 21.11 15.93
N GLU A 389 -8.09 20.08 15.66
CA GLU A 389 -9.09 19.54 16.61
C GLU A 389 -8.81 18.05 16.90
N VAL A 390 -7.55 17.67 17.08
CA VAL A 390 -7.21 16.39 17.70
C VAL A 390 -6.89 16.65 19.16
N ASP A 391 -7.78 16.23 20.05
CA ASP A 391 -7.57 16.38 21.48
C ASP A 391 -6.50 15.40 22.01
N GLU A 392 -5.94 15.74 23.17
CA GLU A 392 -4.90 14.95 23.83
C GLU A 392 -5.39 13.55 24.23
N GLU A 393 -6.67 13.41 24.58
CA GLU A 393 -7.27 12.12 24.95
C GLU A 393 -7.24 11.14 23.77
N THR A 394 -7.59 11.61 22.57
CA THR A 394 -7.56 10.86 21.32
C THR A 394 -6.13 10.42 20.97
N LEU A 395 -5.13 11.27 21.20
CA LEU A 395 -3.72 10.93 21.00
C LEU A 395 -3.22 9.90 22.02
N LEU A 396 -3.64 9.98 23.27
CA LEU A 396 -3.26 9.03 24.33
C LEU A 396 -3.95 7.66 24.17
N HIS A 397 -5.12 7.63 23.52
CA HIS A 397 -5.86 6.40 23.31
C HIS A 397 -5.17 5.47 22.31
N TYR A 398 -4.62 6.01 21.23
CA TYR A 398 -3.99 5.23 20.17
C TYR A 398 -2.89 4.25 20.66
N PRO A 399 -1.84 4.68 21.40
CA PRO A 399 -0.76 3.78 21.80
C PRO A 399 -1.22 2.62 22.69
N ARG A 400 -2.32 2.80 23.44
CA ARG A 400 -2.93 1.75 24.27
C ARG A 400 -3.61 0.69 23.40
N CYS A 401 -4.40 1.13 22.41
CA CYS A 401 -5.05 0.24 21.44
C CYS A 401 -4.03 -0.55 20.60
N VAL A 402 -2.92 0.08 20.20
CA VAL A 402 -1.84 -0.60 19.47
C VAL A 402 -1.20 -1.71 20.29
N THR A 403 -0.84 -1.43 21.56
CA THR A 403 -0.25 -2.45 22.44
C THR A 403 -1.21 -3.64 22.58
N SER A 404 -2.50 -3.37 22.87
CA SER A 404 -3.56 -4.39 22.93
C SER A 404 -3.62 -5.28 21.67
N LEU A 405 -3.74 -4.65 20.50
CA LEU A 405 -3.90 -5.37 19.23
C LEU A 405 -2.65 -6.14 18.79
N SER A 406 -1.46 -5.53 18.93
CA SER A 406 -0.19 -6.14 18.53
C SER A 406 0.14 -7.40 19.34
N GLU A 407 -0.35 -7.50 20.58
CA GLU A 407 -0.19 -8.70 21.41
C GLU A 407 -1.26 -9.76 21.13
N VAL A 408 -2.51 -9.32 20.91
CA VAL A 408 -3.66 -10.22 20.81
C VAL A 408 -3.80 -10.84 19.43
N MET A 409 -3.68 -10.06 18.35
CA MET A 409 -3.94 -10.53 16.99
C MET A 409 -3.01 -11.68 16.54
N PRO A 410 -1.68 -11.66 16.80
CA PRO A 410 -0.82 -12.78 16.46
C PRO A 410 -1.26 -14.08 17.16
N ARG A 411 -1.63 -14.01 18.44
CA ARG A 411 -2.11 -15.18 19.22
C ARG A 411 -3.40 -15.74 18.64
N LEU A 412 -4.33 -14.87 18.22
CA LEU A 412 -5.58 -15.28 17.58
C LEU A 412 -5.32 -15.96 16.22
N ARG A 413 -4.41 -15.42 15.41
CA ARG A 413 -4.02 -16.03 14.12
C ARG A 413 -3.36 -17.39 14.31
N GLU A 414 -2.43 -17.52 15.26
CA GLU A 414 -1.79 -18.80 15.59
C GLU A 414 -2.81 -19.86 16.00
N ARG A 415 -3.78 -19.48 16.85
CA ARG A 415 -4.88 -20.37 17.26
C ARG A 415 -5.81 -20.72 16.11
N PHE A 416 -6.12 -19.77 15.23
CA PHE A 416 -6.89 -20.04 14.03
C PHE A 416 -6.17 -21.06 13.14
N VAL A 417 -4.86 -20.93 12.93
CA VAL A 417 -4.08 -21.92 12.17
C VAL A 417 -4.09 -23.30 12.84
N ALA A 418 -3.95 -23.34 14.17
CA ALA A 418 -3.88 -24.59 14.91
C ALA A 418 -5.21 -25.34 15.03
N GLY A 419 -6.33 -24.61 15.23
CA GLY A 419 -7.63 -25.21 15.56
C GLY A 419 -8.78 -24.76 14.67
N GLY A 420 -8.76 -23.52 14.16
CA GLY A 420 -9.84 -22.97 13.33
C GLY A 420 -9.79 -23.44 11.87
N LEU A 421 -8.60 -23.48 11.27
CA LEU A 421 -8.42 -23.87 9.87
C LEU A 421 -8.93 -25.30 9.61
N PRO A 422 -8.62 -26.32 10.44
CA PRO A 422 -9.19 -27.66 10.28
C PRO A 422 -10.72 -27.71 10.33
N VAL A 423 -11.38 -26.78 11.02
CA VAL A 423 -12.86 -26.70 11.08
C VAL A 423 -13.42 -26.33 9.71
N VAL A 424 -12.75 -25.47 8.96
CA VAL A 424 -13.22 -24.96 7.65
C VAL A 424 -12.59 -25.65 6.44
N ASP A 425 -11.53 -26.43 6.65
CA ASP A 425 -10.78 -27.06 5.57
C ASP A 425 -11.59 -28.14 4.84
N SER A 426 -11.48 -28.17 3.51
CA SER A 426 -11.98 -29.26 2.66
C SER A 426 -11.15 -29.28 1.38
N PRO A 427 -10.93 -30.46 0.75
CA PRO A 427 -10.17 -30.53 -0.50
C PRO A 427 -10.68 -29.58 -1.59
N ALA A 428 -12.01 -29.41 -1.68
CA ALA A 428 -12.63 -28.48 -2.63
C ALA A 428 -12.29 -27.01 -2.33
N LEU A 429 -12.25 -26.62 -1.05
CA LEU A 429 -11.83 -25.29 -0.64
C LEU A 429 -10.34 -25.07 -0.93
N GLU A 430 -9.49 -26.06 -0.66
CA GLU A 430 -8.06 -26.00 -0.98
C GLU A 430 -7.83 -25.80 -2.47
N ASP A 431 -8.44 -26.63 -3.32
CA ASP A 431 -8.35 -26.53 -4.78
C ASP A 431 -8.85 -25.17 -5.28
N PHE A 432 -9.96 -24.68 -4.74
CA PHE A 432 -10.48 -23.35 -5.07
C PHE A 432 -9.46 -22.26 -4.67
N THR A 433 -8.91 -22.32 -3.45
CA THR A 433 -7.96 -21.32 -2.97
C THR A 433 -6.66 -21.28 -3.78
N LYS A 434 -6.23 -22.42 -4.33
CA LYS A 434 -5.08 -22.47 -5.26
C LYS A 434 -5.38 -21.71 -6.56
N GLY A 435 -6.59 -21.85 -7.10
CA GLY A 435 -7.00 -21.15 -8.33
C GLY A 435 -7.10 -19.62 -8.20
N ILE A 436 -7.31 -19.09 -6.99
CA ILE A 436 -7.42 -17.64 -6.73
C ILE A 436 -6.16 -16.89 -7.18
N TYR A 437 -4.99 -17.49 -6.95
CA TYR A 437 -3.72 -16.89 -7.32
C TYR A 437 -3.56 -16.79 -8.83
N ASP A 438 -3.95 -17.85 -9.55
CA ASP A 438 -3.91 -17.89 -11.01
C ASP A 438 -4.88 -16.88 -11.62
N ASP A 439 -6.11 -16.77 -11.08
CA ASP A 439 -7.10 -15.78 -11.50
C ASP A 439 -6.58 -14.34 -11.33
N ALA A 440 -6.04 -14.02 -10.16
CA ALA A 440 -5.47 -12.71 -9.89
C ALA A 440 -4.29 -12.43 -10.84
N LEU A 441 -3.41 -13.42 -11.05
CA LEU A 441 -2.27 -13.30 -11.96
C LEU A 441 -2.70 -13.08 -13.40
N ASP A 442 -3.71 -13.82 -13.88
CA ASP A 442 -4.38 -13.63 -15.16
C ASP A 442 -4.83 -12.18 -15.35
N LEU A 443 -5.55 -11.62 -14.38
CA LEU A 443 -6.07 -10.26 -14.48
C LEU A 443 -4.96 -9.22 -14.55
N TYR A 444 -3.93 -9.33 -13.72
CA TYR A 444 -2.83 -8.38 -13.71
C TYR A 444 -1.90 -8.51 -14.91
N THR A 445 -1.67 -9.73 -15.41
CA THR A 445 -0.92 -9.90 -16.66
C THR A 445 -1.70 -9.31 -17.84
N ILE A 446 -3.02 -9.48 -17.90
CA ILE A 446 -3.86 -8.87 -18.95
C ILE A 446 -3.80 -7.34 -18.86
N ALA A 447 -3.93 -6.77 -17.66
CA ALA A 447 -3.81 -5.34 -17.43
C ALA A 447 -2.44 -4.81 -17.89
N ALA A 448 -1.36 -5.53 -17.58
CA ALA A 448 -0.02 -5.18 -18.04
C ALA A 448 0.16 -5.31 -19.57
N ALA A 449 -0.61 -6.20 -20.21
CA ALA A 449 -0.54 -6.50 -21.63
C ALA A 449 -1.57 -5.74 -22.49
N ALA A 450 -2.49 -4.97 -21.88
CA ALA A 450 -3.69 -4.45 -22.54
C ALA A 450 -3.44 -3.52 -23.74
N ARG A 451 -2.23 -2.95 -23.86
CA ARG A 451 -1.85 -2.06 -24.98
C ARG A 451 -1.20 -2.80 -26.14
N ILE A 452 -1.07 -4.12 -26.08
CA ILE A 452 -0.44 -4.93 -27.13
C ILE A 452 -1.48 -5.26 -28.21
N PRO A 453 -1.29 -4.80 -29.45
CA PRO A 453 -2.23 -5.10 -30.53
C PRO A 453 -2.12 -6.57 -30.96
N GLY A 454 -3.26 -7.27 -30.99
CA GLY A 454 -3.40 -8.64 -31.50
C GLY A 454 -3.44 -9.71 -30.41
N HIS A 455 -4.38 -10.65 -30.53
CA HIS A 455 -4.62 -11.70 -29.52
C HIS A 455 -3.42 -12.63 -29.32
N ASP A 456 -2.79 -13.07 -30.41
CA ASP A 456 -1.62 -13.98 -30.35
C ASP A 456 -0.43 -13.31 -29.66
N ARG A 457 -0.21 -12.03 -29.94
CA ARG A 457 0.85 -11.22 -29.34
C ARG A 457 0.61 -10.97 -27.86
N MET A 458 -0.62 -10.64 -27.48
CA MET A 458 -1.03 -10.52 -26.08
C MET A 458 -0.86 -11.86 -25.33
N THR A 459 -1.17 -12.98 -25.97
CA THR A 459 -1.02 -14.32 -25.38
C THR A 459 0.46 -14.69 -25.20
N ALA A 460 1.29 -14.46 -26.22
CA ALA A 460 2.74 -14.67 -26.12
C ALA A 460 3.35 -13.80 -25.02
N ALA A 461 2.90 -12.55 -24.90
CA ALA A 461 3.32 -11.63 -23.86
C ALA A 461 3.00 -12.10 -22.46
N ARG A 462 1.75 -12.54 -22.28
CA ARG A 462 1.27 -13.08 -21.03
C ARG A 462 2.09 -14.29 -20.62
N SER A 463 2.38 -15.21 -21.53
CA SER A 463 3.21 -16.39 -21.25
C SER A 463 4.64 -16.02 -20.87
N MET A 464 5.26 -15.07 -21.59
CA MET A 464 6.62 -14.62 -21.30
C MET A 464 6.74 -13.93 -19.94
N LEU A 465 5.82 -13.01 -19.62
CA LEU A 465 5.79 -12.33 -18.32
C LEU A 465 5.71 -13.34 -17.18
N ARG A 466 4.79 -14.30 -17.26
CA ARG A 466 4.64 -15.37 -16.25
C ARG A 466 5.89 -16.18 -16.03
N ALA A 467 6.56 -16.58 -17.12
CA ALA A 467 7.69 -17.47 -17.04
C ALA A 467 8.94 -16.78 -16.46
N THR A 468 9.18 -15.51 -16.81
CA THR A 468 10.51 -14.90 -16.61
C THR A 468 10.52 -13.44 -16.17
N GLY A 469 9.37 -12.79 -15.98
CA GLY A 469 9.31 -11.34 -15.74
C GLY A 469 9.86 -10.54 -16.93
N LEU A 470 10.54 -9.41 -16.67
CA LEU A 470 11.18 -8.59 -17.73
C LEU A 470 12.57 -9.08 -18.14
N ARG A 471 13.07 -10.16 -17.53
CA ARG A 471 14.46 -10.61 -17.67
C ARG A 471 14.83 -11.07 -19.09
N GLU A 472 13.95 -11.80 -19.77
CA GLU A 472 14.18 -12.29 -21.14
C GLU A 472 14.12 -11.18 -22.19
N ILE A 473 13.30 -10.14 -21.95
CA ILE A 473 13.21 -8.95 -22.82
C ILE A 473 14.59 -8.28 -22.97
N PHE A 474 15.33 -8.19 -21.86
CA PHE A 474 16.66 -7.60 -21.84
C PHE A 474 17.78 -8.64 -22.01
N ARG A 475 17.47 -9.89 -22.36
CA ARG A 475 18.43 -11.01 -22.49
C ARG A 475 19.43 -11.06 -21.33
N ASN A 476 18.96 -10.91 -20.09
CA ASN A 476 19.78 -10.89 -18.87
C ASN A 476 20.74 -9.68 -18.71
N ASP A 477 20.58 -8.59 -19.45
CA ASP A 477 21.39 -7.38 -19.30
C ASP A 477 20.92 -6.53 -18.09
N VAL A 478 21.54 -6.75 -16.93
CA VAL A 478 21.25 -6.00 -15.68
C VAL A 478 21.45 -4.49 -15.87
N THR A 479 22.42 -4.07 -16.70
CA THR A 479 22.66 -2.66 -17.00
C THR A 479 21.48 -2.07 -17.78
N ALA A 480 20.92 -2.79 -18.75
CA ALA A 480 19.74 -2.35 -19.49
C ALA A 480 18.50 -2.22 -18.59
N ILE A 481 18.32 -3.14 -17.64
CA ILE A 481 17.20 -3.09 -16.68
C ILE A 481 17.35 -1.90 -15.72
N ARG A 482 18.57 -1.64 -15.25
CA ARG A 482 18.87 -0.44 -14.43
C ARG A 482 18.64 0.85 -15.21
N LEU A 483 18.99 0.90 -16.50
CA LEU A 483 18.70 2.05 -17.36
C LEU A 483 17.20 2.28 -17.53
N VAL A 484 16.42 1.23 -17.75
CA VAL A 484 14.94 1.31 -17.80
C VAL A 484 14.37 1.76 -16.46
N ALA A 485 14.91 1.26 -15.34
CA ALA A 485 14.51 1.72 -14.02
C ALA A 485 14.79 3.21 -13.81
N ALA A 486 15.97 3.69 -14.19
CA ALA A 486 16.33 5.10 -14.12
C ALA A 486 15.42 5.97 -15.02
N MET A 487 15.21 5.57 -16.27
CA MET A 487 14.33 6.28 -17.21
C MET A 487 12.89 6.36 -16.67
N SER A 488 12.38 5.27 -16.12
CA SER A 488 11.04 5.22 -15.54
C SER A 488 10.83 6.15 -14.34
N LEU A 489 11.89 6.48 -13.59
CA LEU A 489 11.83 7.43 -12.46
C LEU A 489 11.83 8.90 -12.92
N ILE A 490 12.43 9.18 -14.08
CA ILE A 490 12.61 10.54 -14.61
C ILE A 490 11.33 11.05 -15.30
N GLY A 491 10.44 10.16 -15.73
CA GLY A 491 9.07 10.47 -16.16
C GLY A 491 8.98 11.45 -17.37
N ASP A 492 7.76 11.94 -17.64
CA ASP A 492 7.37 12.73 -18.84
C ASP A 492 7.94 14.15 -18.94
N ARG A 493 9.13 14.44 -18.42
CA ARG A 493 9.79 15.73 -18.76
C ARG A 493 10.37 15.67 -20.18
N LEU A 494 9.49 15.52 -21.16
CA LEU A 494 9.77 15.64 -22.59
C LEU A 494 10.37 17.01 -22.95
N GLU A 495 10.18 18.02 -22.09
CA GLU A 495 10.79 19.35 -22.20
C GLU A 495 12.29 19.36 -21.86
N LEU A 496 12.78 18.39 -21.07
CA LEU A 496 14.21 18.08 -20.93
C LEU A 496 14.73 17.17 -22.07
N ILE A 497 13.85 16.71 -22.96
CA ILE A 497 14.10 15.67 -23.99
C ILE A 497 14.02 16.25 -25.43
N ARG A 498 13.92 17.56 -25.63
CA ARG A 498 14.00 18.20 -26.98
C ARG A 498 15.37 18.83 -27.25
N PRO A 499 15.80 18.98 -28.53
CA PRO A 499 16.05 17.98 -29.57
C PRO A 499 17.55 17.95 -29.98
N ASP A 500 18.45 18.59 -29.22
CA ASP A 500 19.89 18.46 -29.40
C ASP A 500 20.38 17.19 -28.67
N LEU A 501 20.11 16.04 -29.29
CA LEU A 501 20.38 14.67 -28.85
C LEU A 501 21.79 14.39 -28.26
N ALA A 502 22.75 15.30 -28.34
CA ALA A 502 24.06 15.15 -27.70
C ALA A 502 24.05 15.50 -26.20
N GLY A 503 23.26 16.49 -25.76
CA GLY A 503 23.27 16.99 -24.38
C GLY A 503 22.47 16.13 -23.41
N PHE A 504 21.29 15.67 -23.83
CA PHE A 504 20.40 14.80 -23.04
C PHE A 504 21.01 13.42 -22.79
N THR A 505 21.61 12.85 -23.83
CA THR A 505 22.21 11.53 -23.81
C THR A 505 23.45 11.53 -22.92
N TYR A 506 24.26 12.60 -22.99
CA TYR A 506 25.32 12.86 -22.02
C TYR A 506 24.79 13.04 -20.59
N GLY A 507 23.61 13.66 -20.41
CA GLY A 507 22.93 13.80 -19.13
C GLY A 507 22.43 12.48 -18.54
N LEU A 508 21.74 11.65 -19.32
CA LEU A 508 21.29 10.30 -18.91
C LEU A 508 22.47 9.38 -18.60
N ILE A 509 23.54 9.44 -19.40
CA ILE A 509 24.74 8.64 -19.18
C ILE A 509 25.54 9.19 -18.01
N SER A 510 25.67 10.51 -17.85
CA SER A 510 26.30 11.11 -16.66
C SER A 510 25.50 10.82 -15.40
N LEU A 511 24.16 10.78 -15.48
CA LEU A 511 23.28 10.32 -14.39
C LEU A 511 23.54 8.83 -14.13
N ALA A 512 23.50 7.98 -15.14
CA ALA A 512 23.77 6.56 -15.00
C ALA A 512 25.19 6.26 -14.46
N GLN A 513 26.20 7.07 -14.82
CA GLN A 513 27.59 6.99 -14.34
C GLN A 513 27.76 7.56 -12.93
N SER A 514 27.05 8.63 -12.57
CA SER A 514 27.07 9.19 -11.21
C SER A 514 26.30 8.32 -10.20
N TYR A 515 25.42 7.42 -10.68
CA TYR A 515 24.52 6.62 -9.85
C TYR A 515 24.67 5.10 -10.05
N PHE A 516 25.91 4.57 -9.96
CA PHE A 516 26.21 3.12 -9.76
C PHE A 516 26.18 2.20 -11.00
N LEU A 517 26.63 2.67 -12.17
CA LEU A 517 27.17 1.74 -13.17
C LEU A 517 28.69 1.60 -12.97
N PRO A 518 29.22 0.42 -12.58
CA PRO A 518 30.65 0.25 -12.35
C PRO A 518 31.41 0.24 -13.68
N ASP A 519 32.50 1.01 -13.74
CA ASP A 519 33.60 1.00 -14.73
C ASP A 519 33.23 1.00 -16.23
N GLU A 520 31.97 1.13 -16.61
CA GLU A 520 31.57 1.26 -18.01
C GLU A 520 31.83 2.69 -18.49
N ASP A 521 32.68 2.80 -19.51
CA ASP A 521 32.93 4.10 -20.15
C ASP A 521 31.66 4.65 -20.80
N HIS A 522 31.64 5.96 -20.97
CA HIS A 522 30.49 6.69 -21.51
C HIS A 522 30.09 6.15 -22.89
N ALA A 523 31.04 5.65 -23.69
CA ALA A 523 30.79 5.13 -25.02
C ALA A 523 30.06 3.77 -24.99
N SER A 524 30.34 2.90 -24.01
CA SER A 524 29.60 1.65 -23.79
C SER A 524 28.14 1.93 -23.43
N LEU A 525 27.91 2.85 -22.50
CA LEU A 525 26.56 3.24 -22.07
C LEU A 525 25.79 3.94 -23.18
N GLN A 526 26.47 4.83 -23.91
CA GLN A 526 25.97 5.46 -25.13
C GLN A 526 25.56 4.43 -26.16
N HIS A 527 26.42 3.46 -26.46
CA HIS A 527 26.12 2.41 -27.41
C HIS A 527 24.93 1.55 -26.97
N ARG A 528 24.79 1.23 -25.67
CA ARG A 528 23.65 0.48 -25.15
C ARG A 528 22.36 1.30 -25.21
N LEU A 529 22.39 2.57 -24.81
CA LEU A 529 21.27 3.50 -24.94
C LEU A 529 20.89 3.70 -26.40
N ASP A 530 21.84 3.90 -27.29
CA ASP A 530 21.61 4.01 -28.73
C ASP A 530 21.08 2.71 -29.30
N ARG A 531 21.49 1.53 -28.82
CA ARG A 531 20.83 0.28 -29.21
C ARG A 531 19.40 0.20 -28.69
N ILE A 532 19.09 0.76 -27.54
CA ILE A 532 17.72 0.84 -27.01
C ILE A 532 16.89 1.81 -27.87
N VAL A 533 17.41 3.02 -28.14
CA VAL A 533 16.76 4.11 -28.87
C VAL A 533 16.70 3.86 -30.40
N ALA A 534 17.77 3.37 -31.03
CA ALA A 534 17.80 3.08 -32.46
C ALA A 534 16.97 1.84 -32.83
N ARG A 535 16.62 1.00 -31.86
CA ARG A 535 15.62 -0.06 -32.05
C ARG A 535 14.20 0.50 -32.13
N ASP A 536 13.91 1.66 -31.52
CA ASP A 536 12.61 2.34 -31.64
C ASP A 536 12.69 3.83 -31.20
N PRO A 537 12.64 4.80 -32.13
CA PRO A 537 12.77 6.23 -31.82
C PRO A 537 11.55 6.86 -31.11
N ASP A 538 10.42 6.15 -30.99
CA ASP A 538 9.16 6.63 -30.36
C ASP A 538 8.91 6.03 -28.95
N ALA A 539 9.99 5.65 -28.26
CA ALA A 539 10.13 4.73 -27.11
C ALA A 539 9.27 4.88 -25.81
N LEU A 540 8.01 5.30 -25.86
CA LEU A 540 7.13 5.38 -24.66
C LEU A 540 5.76 4.70 -24.81
N VAL A 541 5.53 3.92 -25.87
CA VAL A 541 4.26 3.20 -26.06
C VAL A 541 4.49 1.76 -26.52
N LEU A 542 3.98 0.82 -25.71
CA LEU A 542 3.93 -0.61 -25.97
C LEU A 542 3.56 -0.92 -27.44
N LYS A 543 4.50 -1.48 -28.21
CA LYS A 543 4.22 -1.95 -29.57
C LYS A 543 4.96 -3.26 -29.83
N ALA A 544 4.21 -4.25 -30.33
CA ALA A 544 4.76 -5.53 -30.76
C ALA A 544 5.48 -5.39 -32.12
N ILE A 545 6.68 -5.95 -32.23
CA ILE A 545 7.44 -6.07 -33.47
C ILE A 545 7.55 -7.56 -33.82
N GLU A 546 6.90 -7.99 -34.91
CA GLU A 546 6.98 -9.36 -35.44
C GLU A 546 6.64 -10.45 -34.40
N ASP A 547 7.52 -11.46 -34.23
CA ASP A 547 7.37 -12.64 -33.36
C ASP A 547 7.88 -12.41 -31.91
N ASP A 548 8.48 -11.24 -31.63
CA ASP A 548 9.04 -10.90 -30.32
C ASP A 548 8.21 -9.81 -29.64
N LEU A 549 7.72 -10.09 -28.43
CA LEU A 549 7.15 -9.06 -27.58
C LEU A 549 8.26 -8.39 -26.77
N VAL A 550 8.35 -7.07 -26.89
CA VAL A 550 9.32 -6.27 -26.14
C VAL A 550 8.56 -5.24 -25.29
N ILE A 551 8.61 -5.40 -23.97
CA ILE A 551 8.00 -4.48 -22.98
C ILE A 551 9.08 -3.46 -22.58
N PHE A 552 8.87 -2.20 -22.93
CA PHE A 552 9.68 -1.10 -22.40
C PHE A 552 8.82 -0.33 -21.40
N VAL A 553 9.34 -0.21 -20.17
CA VAL A 553 8.68 0.30 -18.98
C VAL A 553 8.92 1.80 -18.81
#